data_AF-A0A434ADX5-F1
#
_entry.id   AF-A0A434ADX5-F1
#
_cell.length_a   1.000
_cell.length_b   1.000
_cell.length_c   1.000
_cell.angle_alpha   90.00
_cell.angle_beta   90.00
_cell.angle_gamma   90.00
#
_symmetry.space_group_name_H-M   'P 1'
#
loop_
_entity.id
_entity.type
_entity.pdbx_description
1 polymer ?
#
loop_
_entity_poly.entity_id
_entity_poly.type
_entity_poly.pdbx_seq_one_letter_code
_entity_poly.pdbx_strand_id
1 'polypeptide(L)' 'MIKKVGNTEIQSKHKATCHCGSVVLELTLPNGIENPRRCDCSICRRKGAIVGSVDLSGIKILSGEDVLKLY' A
#
# COMPACT_ATOMS: atom_id res chain seq x y z
N MET A 1 -12.54 -9.56 3.22
CA MET A 1 -11.22 -9.05 3.67
C MET A 1 -10.16 -10.06 3.25
N ILE A 2 -9.16 -9.65 2.48
CA ILE A 2 -8.12 -10.56 1.97
C ILE A 2 -6.99 -10.61 2.98
N LYS A 3 -6.77 -11.77 3.59
CA LYS A 3 -5.70 -12.01 4.58
C LYS A 3 -4.47 -12.73 4.01
N LYS A 4 -4.53 -13.15 2.74
CA LYS A 4 -3.42 -13.81 2.05
C LYS A 4 -3.47 -13.50 0.56
N VAL A 5 -2.32 -13.17 -0.04
CA VAL A 5 -2.13 -12.95 -1.47
C VAL A 5 -0.96 -13.79 -1.94
N GLY A 6 -1.23 -14.84 -2.72
CA GLY A 6 -0.23 -15.84 -3.07
C GLY A 6 0.39 -16.45 -1.80
N ASN A 7 1.70 -16.29 -1.63
CA ASN A 7 2.43 -16.76 -0.45
C ASN A 7 2.53 -15.72 0.67
N THR A 8 2.02 -14.51 0.45
CA THR A 8 2.13 -13.41 1.41
C THR A 8 0.93 -13.40 2.35
N GLU A 9 1.16 -13.55 3.65
CA GLU A 9 0.16 -13.30 4.68
C GLU A 9 0.07 -11.81 5.01
N ILE A 10 -1.15 -11.30 5.08
CA ILE A 10 -1.41 -9.89 5.40
C ILE A 10 -1.52 -9.74 6.91
N GLN A 11 -0.62 -8.93 7.46
CA GLN A 11 -0.49 -8.69 8.89
C GLN A 11 -1.32 -7.47 9.31
N SER A 12 -1.74 -7.42 10.57
CA SER A 12 -2.41 -6.22 11.13
C SER A 12 -1.53 -4.98 11.06
N LYS A 13 -0.22 -5.15 11.26
CA LYS A 13 0.81 -4.16 10.95
C LYS A 13 1.67 -4.71 9.82
N HIS A 14 1.46 -4.21 8.61
CA HIS A 14 2.08 -4.77 7.41
C HIS A 14 3.10 -3.80 6.83
N LYS A 15 4.28 -4.30 6.51
CA LYS A 15 5.32 -3.51 5.83
C LYS A 15 5.14 -3.58 4.33
N ALA A 16 5.22 -2.43 3.67
CA ALA A 16 5.30 -2.33 2.22
C ALA A 16 6.63 -1.65 1.85
N THR A 17 7.33 -2.20 0.88
CA THR A 17 8.62 -1.67 0.41
C THR A 17 8.54 -1.36 -1.08
N CYS A 18 9.20 -0.28 -1.51
CA CYS A 18 9.38 -0.05 -2.94
C CYS A 18 10.38 -1.08 -3.52
N HIS A 19 10.41 -1.19 -4.84
CA HIS A 19 11.25 -2.16 -5.53
C HIS A 19 12.74 -2.10 -5.14
N CYS A 20 13.29 -0.89 -4.93
CA CYS A 20 14.69 -0.71 -4.54
C CYS A 20 14.93 -0.78 -3.02
N GLY A 21 13.87 -0.91 -2.21
CA GLY A 21 13.95 -0.99 -0.75
C GLY A 21 14.16 0.35 -0.02
N SER A 22 14.40 1.46 -0.72
CA SER A 22 14.67 2.77 -0.10
C SER A 22 13.47 3.31 0.69
N VAL A 23 12.26 3.13 0.16
CA VAL A 23 11.00 3.53 0.81
C VAL A 23 10.41 2.33 1.53
N VAL A 24 10.14 2.51 2.82
CA VAL A 24 9.46 1.53 3.66
C VAL A 24 8.25 2.22 4.29
N LEU A 25 7.07 1.63 4.12
CA LEU A 25 5.82 2.06 4.72
C LEU A 25 5.33 1.01 5.71
N GLU A 26 4.70 1.45 6.80
CA GLU A 26 3.86 0.62 7.65
C GLU A 26 2.39 0.93 7.40
N LEU A 27 1.61 -0.13 7.18
CA LEU A 27 0.16 -0.07 6.98
C LEU A 27 -0.55 -0.77 8.15
N THR A 28 -1.64 -0.17 8.62
CA THR A 28 -2.52 -0.74 9.63
C THR A 28 -3.71 -1.40 8.93
N LEU A 29 -3.73 -2.73 8.92
CA LEU A 29 -4.66 -3.59 8.20
C LEU A 29 -5.29 -4.62 9.16
N PRO A 30 -6.05 -4.18 10.19
CA PRO A 30 -6.57 -5.10 11.22
C PRO A 30 -7.43 -6.23 10.63
N ASN A 31 -8.08 -5.93 9.51
CA ASN A 31 -8.95 -6.83 8.77
C ASN A 31 -8.27 -7.45 7.54
N GLY A 32 -7.02 -7.11 7.23
CA GLY A 32 -6.38 -7.42 5.95
C GLY A 32 -6.70 -6.38 4.87
N ILE A 33 -6.61 -6.75 3.59
CA ILE A 33 -6.91 -5.83 2.47
C ILE A 33 -8.43 -5.77 2.27
N GLU A 34 -8.98 -4.56 2.32
CA GLU A 34 -10.41 -4.29 2.17
C GLU A 34 -10.70 -3.60 0.84
N ASN A 35 -11.70 -4.10 0.10
CA ASN A 35 -12.18 -3.55 -1.17
C ASN A 35 -11.07 -3.12 -2.17
N PRO A 36 -10.10 -4.02 -2.49
CA PRO A 36 -9.10 -3.72 -3.51
C PRO A 36 -9.79 -3.53 -4.86
N ARG A 37 -9.35 -2.53 -5.62
CA ARG A 37 -10.02 -2.13 -6.86
C ARG A 37 -9.06 -1.62 -7.92
N ARG A 38 -9.51 -1.62 -9.17
CA ARG A 38 -8.87 -0.89 -10.26
C ARG A 38 -9.68 0.38 -10.51
N CYS A 39 -9.14 1.53 -10.11
CA CYS A 39 -9.73 2.80 -10.47
C CYS A 39 -9.42 3.12 -11.93
N ASP A 40 -10.42 3.61 -12.66
CA ASP A 40 -10.37 3.86 -14.11
C ASP A 40 -10.16 5.34 -14.48
N CYS A 41 -10.01 6.23 -13.49
CA CYS A 41 -9.68 7.62 -13.74
C CYS A 41 -8.33 7.73 -14.49
N SER A 42 -8.14 8.84 -15.21
CA SER A 42 -7.02 9.00 -16.15
C SER A 42 -5.65 8.73 -15.53
N ILE A 43 -5.41 9.17 -14.28
CA ILE A 43 -4.16 8.95 -13.56
C ILE A 43 -4.00 7.51 -13.07
N CYS A 44 -5.05 6.91 -12.50
CA CYS A 44 -5.00 5.54 -11.98
C CYS A 44 -4.86 4.51 -13.10
N ARG A 45 -5.54 4.74 -14.23
CA ARG A 45 -5.42 3.89 -15.42
C ARG A 45 -3.99 3.89 -15.97
N ARG A 46 -3.29 5.03 -15.96
CA ARG A 46 -1.87 5.12 -16.34
C ARG A 46 -0.95 4.40 -15.35
N LYS A 47 -1.23 4.48 -14.04
CA LYS A 47 -0.45 3.77 -13.00
C LYS A 47 -0.64 2.26 -13.06
N GLY A 48 -1.82 1.77 -13.43
CA GLY A 48 -2.10 0.34 -13.65
C GLY A 48 -2.11 -0.55 -12.40
N ALA A 49 -1.91 0.02 -11.21
CA ALA A 49 -1.88 -0.70 -9.95
C ALA A 49 -3.31 -1.03 -9.44
N ILE A 50 -3.42 -2.12 -8.68
CA ILE A 50 -4.60 -2.37 -7.83
C ILE A 50 -4.43 -1.52 -6.57
N VAL A 51 -5.44 -0.72 -6.24
CA VAL A 51 -5.40 0.20 -5.10
C VAL A 51 -6.27 -0.32 -3.95
N GLY A 52 -5.78 -0.13 -2.73
CA GLY A 52 -6.49 -0.33 -1.48
C GLY A 52 -6.42 0.95 -0.63
N SER A 53 -7.34 1.10 0.31
CA SER A 53 -7.41 2.28 1.19
C SER A 53 -7.17 1.86 2.63
N VAL A 54 -6.48 2.73 3.37
CA VAL A 54 -6.34 2.69 4.83
C VAL A 54 -6.66 4.08 5.37
N ASP A 55 -6.99 4.17 6.65
CA ASP A 55 -7.11 5.46 7.32
C ASP A 55 -5.79 6.23 7.27
N LEU A 56 -5.84 7.56 7.30
CA LEU A 56 -4.64 8.40 7.32
C LEU A 56 -3.76 8.12 8.54
N SER A 57 -4.36 7.84 9.70
CA SER A 57 -3.65 7.39 10.91
C SER A 57 -3.06 5.98 10.77
N GLY A 58 -3.52 5.22 9.79
CA GLY A 58 -3.15 3.85 9.50
C GLY A 58 -1.95 3.70 8.56
N ILE A 59 -1.39 4.78 8.03
CA ILE A 59 -0.18 4.77 7.18
C ILE A 59 0.96 5.55 7.82
N LYS A 60 2.16 5.00 7.80
CA LYS A 60 3.39 5.67 8.28
C LYS A 60 4.53 5.43 7.32
N ILE A 61 5.35 6.47 7.08
CA ILE A 61 6.63 6.34 6.39
C ILE A 61 7.68 5.97 7.44
N LEU A 62 8.33 4.82 7.28
CA LEU A 62 9.40 4.36 8.17
C LEU A 62 10.80 4.75 7.66
N SER A 63 10.95 4.90 6.34
CA SER A 63 12.22 5.24 5.68
C SER A 63 11.96 5.78 4.27
N GLY A 64 12.89 6.60 3.76
CA GLY A 64 12.92 7.06 2.36
C GLY A 64 11.97 8.21 2.04
N GLU A 65 11.62 9.03 3.03
CA GLU A 65 10.79 10.22 2.80
C GLU A 65 11.47 11.22 1.85
N ASP A 66 12.79 11.34 1.93
CA ASP A 66 13.64 12.21 1.12
C ASP A 66 13.67 11.84 -0.38
N VAL A 67 13.40 10.57 -0.71
CA VAL A 67 13.35 10.09 -2.10
C VAL A 67 11.94 10.07 -2.69
N LEU A 68 10.92 10.42 -1.90
CA LEU A 68 9.55 10.56 -2.39
C LEU A 68 9.38 11.85 -3.20
N LYS A 69 8.51 11.78 -4.21
CA LYS A 69 8.09 12.95 -4.99
C LYS A 69 6.57 13.06 -4.95
N LEU A 70 6.09 14.28 -4.71
CA LEU A 70 4.68 14.63 -4.85
C LEU A 70 4.36 14.87 -6.33
N TYR A 71 3.20 14.38 -6.77
CA TYR A 71 2.63 14.62 -8.09
C TYR A 71 1.22 15.16 -7.93
#